data_AF-A0A1F3VNF7-F1
#
_entry.id   AF-A0A1F3VNF7-F1
#
_cell.length_a   1.000
_cell.length_b   1.000
_cell.length_c   1.000
_cell.angle_alpha   90.00
_cell.angle_beta   90.00
_cell.angle_gamma   90.00
#
_symmetry.space_group_name_H-M   'P 1'
#
loop_
_entity.id
_entity.type
_entity.pdbx_description
1 polymer ?
#
loop_
_entity_poly.entity_id
_entity_poly.type
_entity_poly.pdbx_seq_one_letter_code
_entity_poly.pdbx_strand_id
1 'polypeptide(L)'
;MNTKNEIIEIVNRETWAWDNQNVEQLLSIFHEEMVWPWPPDSKSHDPMTWVLEQGKFNYDRWSEIYNNLFENYNLVHNKREIKKIEVSKENDGAFAVVDIDTLWRNSVTNKDFLWKGRTCKIYSKTVKG
;
A
#
# COMPACT_ATOMS: atom_id res chain seq x y z
N MET A 1 -23.67 2.44 2.23
CA MET A 1 -22.62 2.40 1.19
C MET A 1 -22.40 0.93 0.86
N ASN A 2 -22.11 0.56 -0.39
CA ASN A 2 -21.79 -0.84 -0.74
C ASN A 2 -20.33 -1.12 -0.34
N THR A 3 -20.02 -2.27 0.26
CA THR A 3 -18.66 -2.72 0.63
C THR A 3 -17.64 -2.52 -0.50
N LYS A 4 -18.05 -2.77 -1.75
CA LYS A 4 -17.20 -2.51 -2.93
C LYS A 4 -16.81 -1.04 -3.05
N ASN A 5 -17.72 -0.10 -2.77
CA ASN A 5 -17.43 1.34 -2.82
C ASN A 5 -16.54 1.78 -1.66
N GLU A 6 -16.63 1.14 -0.50
CA GLU A 6 -15.72 1.37 0.63
C GLU A 6 -14.29 0.93 0.29
N ILE A 7 -14.13 -0.21 -0.38
CA ILE A 7 -12.83 -0.67 -0.86
C ILE A 7 -12.26 0.28 -1.93
N ILE A 8 -13.10 0.77 -2.86
CA ILE A 8 -12.68 1.78 -3.85
C ILE A 8 -12.21 3.05 -3.12
N GLU A 9 -12.94 3.50 -2.10
CA GLU A 9 -12.54 4.64 -1.27
C GLU A 9 -11.18 4.41 -0.62
N ILE A 10 -10.98 3.28 0.05
CA ILE A 10 -9.71 2.98 0.74
C ILE A 10 -8.53 2.97 -0.25
N VAL A 11 -8.68 2.31 -1.41
CA VAL A 11 -7.64 2.29 -2.44
C VAL A 11 -7.35 3.69 -2.99
N ASN A 12 -8.38 4.51 -3.19
CA ASN A 12 -8.22 5.87 -3.69
C ASN A 12 -7.60 6.80 -2.64
N ARG A 13 -7.97 6.66 -1.36
CA ARG A 13 -7.37 7.40 -0.24
C ARG A 13 -5.91 7.03 -0.07
N GLU A 14 -5.57 5.75 -0.17
CA GLU A 14 -4.17 5.33 -0.19
C GLU A 14 -3.42 5.96 -1.37
N THR A 15 -4.00 5.91 -2.57
CA THR A 15 -3.40 6.51 -3.78
C THR A 15 -3.15 8.00 -3.58
N TRP A 16 -4.16 8.73 -3.08
CA TRP A 16 -4.04 10.14 -2.73
C TRP A 16 -2.97 10.40 -1.67
N ALA A 17 -2.87 9.55 -0.65
CA ALA A 17 -1.86 9.69 0.39
C ALA A 17 -0.45 9.51 -0.16
N TRP A 18 -0.24 8.57 -1.09
CA TRP A 18 1.04 8.45 -1.81
C TRP A 18 1.33 9.67 -2.69
N ASP A 19 0.35 10.15 -3.45
CA ASP A 19 0.51 11.29 -4.36
C ASP A 19 0.87 12.58 -3.61
N ASN A 20 0.29 12.76 -2.42
CA ASN A 20 0.50 13.92 -1.57
C ASN A 20 1.56 13.68 -0.49
N GLN A 21 2.21 12.50 -0.48
CA GLN A 21 3.20 12.11 0.52
C GLN A 21 2.71 12.32 1.96
N ASN A 22 1.41 12.04 2.19
CA ASN A 22 0.73 12.26 3.45
C ASN A 22 0.75 10.99 4.29
N VAL A 23 1.71 10.90 5.22
CA VAL A 23 1.91 9.72 6.07
C VAL A 23 0.71 9.46 6.97
N GLU A 24 0.10 10.49 7.56
CA GLU A 24 -1.06 10.32 8.45
C GLU A 24 -2.23 9.63 7.72
N GLN A 25 -2.57 10.12 6.53
CA GLN A 25 -3.63 9.53 5.70
C GLN A 25 -3.25 8.13 5.20
N LEU A 26 -1.99 7.90 4.84
CA LEU A 26 -1.50 6.59 4.43
C LEU A 26 -1.64 5.57 5.56
N LEU A 27 -1.25 5.94 6.79
CA LEU A 27 -1.28 5.03 7.93
C LEU A 27 -2.69 4.82 8.48
N SER A 28 -3.61 5.77 8.25
CA SER A 28 -5.00 5.69 8.72
C SER A 28 -5.81 4.51 8.14
N ILE A 29 -5.34 3.88 7.06
CA ILE A 29 -6.05 2.76 6.42
C ILE A 29 -5.63 1.39 6.98
N PHE A 30 -4.55 1.32 7.74
CA PHE A 30 -4.01 0.04 8.23
C PHE A 30 -4.65 -0.35 9.56
N HIS A 31 -4.95 -1.65 9.68
CA HIS A 31 -5.37 -2.24 10.93
C HIS A 31 -4.18 -2.45 11.87
N GLU A 32 -4.40 -2.47 13.19
CA GLU A 32 -3.36 -2.72 14.19
C GLU A 32 -2.63 -4.06 14.00
N GLU A 33 -3.33 -5.07 13.50
CA GLU A 33 -2.78 -6.40 13.18
C GLU A 33 -2.18 -6.51 11.77
N MET A 34 -2.10 -5.40 11.01
CA MET A 34 -1.54 -5.43 9.67
C MET A 34 -0.06 -5.85 9.71
N VAL A 35 0.33 -6.70 8.76
CA VAL A 35 1.71 -7.05 8.46
C VAL A 35 1.92 -6.90 6.96
N TRP A 36 3.10 -6.46 6.55
CA TRP A 36 3.40 -6.28 5.13
C TRP A 36 4.65 -7.07 4.74
N PRO A 37 4.49 -8.26 4.13
CA PRO A 37 5.63 -8.98 3.56
C PRO A 37 6.09 -8.28 2.28
N TRP A 38 7.39 -8.01 2.21
CA TRP A 38 7.99 -7.24 1.13
C TRP A 38 8.81 -8.15 0.22
N PRO A 39 8.54 -8.17 -1.10
CA PRO A 39 9.39 -8.87 -2.05
C PRO A 39 10.70 -8.11 -2.27
N PRO A 40 11.81 -8.78 -2.61
CA PRO A 40 13.09 -8.12 -2.88
C PRO A 40 13.04 -7.05 -3.97
N ASP A 41 12.20 -7.26 -5.00
CA ASP A 41 11.93 -6.29 -6.07
C ASP A 41 10.53 -6.49 -6.68
N SER A 42 10.14 -5.61 -7.60
CA SER A 42 8.81 -5.63 -8.21
C SER A 42 8.54 -6.83 -9.13
N LYS A 43 9.55 -7.66 -9.42
CA LYS A 43 9.45 -8.86 -10.25
C LYS A 43 9.52 -10.15 -9.43
N SER A 44 9.83 -10.05 -8.14
CA SER A 44 10.01 -11.18 -7.23
C SER A 44 8.68 -11.67 -6.69
N HIS A 45 7.93 -12.40 -7.52
CA HIS A 45 6.60 -12.91 -7.17
C HIS A 45 6.60 -14.17 -6.29
N ASP A 46 7.77 -14.82 -6.11
CA ASP A 46 7.90 -16.01 -5.27
C ASP A 46 8.06 -15.62 -3.79
N PRO A 47 7.09 -15.96 -2.91
CA PRO A 47 7.11 -15.59 -1.50
C PRO A 47 8.25 -16.23 -0.71
N MET A 48 8.95 -17.24 -1.24
CA MET A 48 10.12 -17.84 -0.60
C MET A 48 11.24 -16.85 -0.28
N THR A 49 11.30 -15.74 -1.02
CA THR A 49 12.34 -14.70 -0.87
C THR A 49 11.85 -13.45 -0.13
N TRP A 50 10.57 -13.42 0.27
CA TRP A 50 9.97 -12.24 0.88
C TRP A 50 10.41 -12.11 2.35
N VAL A 51 10.46 -10.87 2.82
CA VAL A 51 10.89 -10.53 4.17
C VAL A 51 9.86 -9.65 4.87
N LEU A 52 9.86 -9.65 6.20
CA LEU A 52 9.04 -8.76 7.02
C LEU A 52 9.93 -7.67 7.64
N GLU A 53 10.21 -6.61 6.88
CA GLU A 53 11.12 -5.55 7.33
C GLU A 53 10.48 -4.65 8.41
N GLN A 54 9.18 -4.39 8.29
CA GLN A 54 8.47 -3.41 9.13
C GLN A 54 7.76 -4.02 10.35
N GLY A 55 7.74 -5.36 10.44
CA GLY A 55 6.97 -6.12 11.43
C GLY A 55 5.46 -5.86 11.39
N LYS A 56 4.77 -6.14 12.50
CA LYS A 56 3.37 -5.74 12.75
C LYS A 56 3.23 -4.23 12.69
N PHE A 57 2.08 -3.73 12.28
CA PHE A 57 1.77 -2.31 12.24
C PHE A 57 2.06 -1.65 13.59
N ASN A 58 2.88 -0.62 13.52
CA ASN A 58 3.22 0.25 14.64
C ASN A 58 3.32 1.65 14.05
N TYR A 59 2.45 2.55 14.49
CA TYR A 59 2.28 3.86 13.88
C TYR A 59 3.61 4.62 13.81
N ASP A 60 4.33 4.72 14.93
CA ASP A 60 5.57 5.48 15.00
C ASP A 60 6.65 4.91 14.08
N ARG A 61 6.89 3.59 14.13
CA ARG A 61 7.89 2.92 13.29
C ARG A 61 7.55 3.04 11.81
N TRP A 62 6.29 2.82 11.43
CA TRP A 62 5.87 2.91 10.03
C TRP A 62 5.89 4.36 9.55
N SER A 63 5.55 5.32 10.42
CA SER A 63 5.62 6.73 10.11
C SER A 63 7.06 7.17 9.84
N GLU A 64 8.02 6.72 10.65
CA GLU A 64 9.44 7.01 10.44
C GLU A 64 9.93 6.47 9.08
N ILE A 65 9.55 5.24 8.73
CA ILE A 65 9.91 4.62 7.45
C ILE A 65 9.36 5.44 6.26
N TYR A 66 8.08 5.80 6.28
CA TYR A 66 7.48 6.55 5.16
C TYR A 66 7.92 8.01 5.11
N ASN A 67 8.12 8.67 6.26
CA ASN A 67 8.70 10.02 6.29
C ASN A 67 10.10 10.00 5.67
N ASN A 68 10.95 9.04 6.05
CA ASN A 68 12.29 8.89 5.50
C ASN A 68 12.25 8.66 3.97
N LEU A 69 11.31 7.85 3.47
CA LEU A 69 11.09 7.68 2.03
C LEU A 69 10.72 9.02 1.36
N PHE A 70 9.76 9.75 1.91
CA PHE A 70 9.26 11.00 1.32
C PHE A 70 10.26 12.14 1.37
N GLU A 71 11.10 12.20 2.41
CA GLU A 71 12.18 13.18 2.52
C GLU A 71 13.31 12.92 1.51
N ASN A 72 13.62 11.65 1.24
CA ASN A 72 14.78 11.27 0.43
C ASN A 72 14.47 10.99 -1.04
N TYR A 73 13.19 10.91 -1.41
CA TYR A 73 12.77 10.55 -2.76
C TYR A 73 11.67 11.47 -3.28
N ASN A 74 11.86 11.96 -4.50
CA ASN A 74 10.82 12.67 -5.23
C ASN A 74 9.91 11.67 -5.96
N LEU A 75 8.60 11.82 -5.80
CA LEU A 75 7.63 11.07 -6.58
C LEU A 75 7.59 11.60 -8.02
N VAL A 76 8.06 10.81 -8.98
CA VAL A 76 8.04 11.17 -10.41
C VAL A 76 6.66 10.92 -10.99
N HIS A 77 6.10 9.74 -10.72
CA HIS A 77 4.71 9.42 -11.03
C HIS A 77 4.20 8.29 -10.13
N ASN A 78 2.88 8.24 -9.98
CA ASN A 78 2.17 7.14 -9.34
C ASN A 78 0.90 6.87 -10.14
N LYS A 79 0.87 5.75 -10.86
CA LYS A 79 -0.27 5.34 -11.66
C LYS A 79 -0.81 4.05 -11.06
N ARG A 80 -2.08 4.09 -10.66
CA ARG A 80 -2.75 2.97 -10.01
C ARG A 80 -4.08 2.71 -10.69
N GLU A 81 -4.38 1.44 -10.93
CA GLU A 81 -5.63 1.03 -11.57
C GLU A 81 -6.23 -0.18 -10.85
N ILE A 82 -7.45 -0.03 -10.35
CA ILE A 82 -8.21 -1.13 -9.75
C ILE A 82 -8.66 -2.06 -10.87
N LYS A 83 -8.17 -3.30 -10.87
CA LYS A 83 -8.52 -4.32 -11.86
C LYS A 83 -9.67 -5.21 -11.41
N LYS A 84 -9.73 -5.53 -10.13
CA LYS A 84 -10.77 -6.40 -9.57
C LYS A 84 -11.03 -6.04 -8.11
N ILE A 85 -12.29 -6.15 -7.70
CA ILE A 85 -12.68 -6.22 -6.29
C ILE A 85 -13.58 -7.45 -6.14
N GLU A 86 -13.25 -8.32 -5.19
CA GLU A 86 -14.07 -9.44 -4.76
C GLU A 86 -14.50 -9.21 -3.32
N VAL A 87 -15.76 -9.49 -3.01
CA VAL A 87 -16.30 -9.44 -1.65
C VAL A 87 -16.83 -10.83 -1.31
N SER A 88 -16.55 -11.32 -0.10
CA SER A 88 -17.05 -12.60 0.39
C SER A 88 -18.57 -12.63 0.40
N LYS A 89 -19.16 -13.83 0.37
CA LYS A 89 -20.63 -13.99 0.43
C LYS A 89 -21.18 -13.47 1.76
N GLU A 90 -20.37 -13.59 2.81
CA GLU A 90 -20.61 -13.17 4.18
C GLU A 90 -20.45 -11.65 4.36
N ASN A 91 -19.91 -10.95 3.36
CA ASN A 91 -19.73 -9.49 3.33
C ASN A 91 -18.85 -8.94 4.48
N ASP A 92 -17.86 -9.74 4.88
CA ASP A 92 -16.94 -9.49 6.00
C ASP A 92 -15.46 -9.63 5.60
N GLY A 93 -15.19 -10.11 4.39
CA GLY A 93 -13.86 -10.23 3.82
C GLY A 93 -13.87 -9.80 2.36
N ALA A 94 -12.77 -9.22 1.90
CA ALA A 94 -12.65 -8.79 0.51
C ALA A 94 -11.19 -8.73 0.07
N PHE A 95 -10.97 -8.63 -1.25
CA PHE A 95 -9.68 -8.21 -1.78
C PHE A 95 -9.84 -7.27 -2.97
N ALA A 96 -8.84 -6.43 -3.17
CA ALA A 96 -8.69 -5.60 -4.37
C ALA A 96 -7.39 -5.98 -5.09
N VAL A 97 -7.49 -6.18 -6.40
CA VAL A 97 -6.34 -6.30 -7.29
C VAL A 97 -6.08 -4.94 -7.91
N VAL A 98 -4.87 -4.41 -7.70
CA VAL A 98 -4.47 -3.08 -8.17
C VAL A 98 -3.17 -3.20 -8.94
N ASP A 99 -3.19 -2.78 -10.20
CA ASP A 99 -1.96 -2.59 -10.97
C ASP A 99 -1.33 -1.27 -10.55
N ILE A 100 -0.04 -1.29 -10.27
CA ILE A 100 0.74 -0.14 -9.82
C ILE A 100 1.94 0.08 -10.73
N ASP A 101 2.21 1.35 -11.02
CA ASP A 101 3.41 1.85 -11.68
C ASP A 101 3.80 3.13 -10.94
N THR A 102 4.69 2.98 -9.97
CA THR A 102 5.15 4.07 -9.11
C THR A 102 6.65 4.23 -9.31
N LEU A 103 7.07 5.44 -9.69
CA LEU A 103 8.47 5.78 -9.86
C LEU A 103 8.87 6.85 -8.85
N TRP A 104 9.81 6.47 -7.99
CA TRP A 104 10.50 7.38 -7.09
C TRP A 104 11.89 7.67 -7.62
N ARG A 105 12.39 8.89 -7.41
CA ARG A 105 13.77 9.27 -7.73
C ARG A 105 14.45 9.80 -6.49
N ASN A 106 15.55 9.15 -6.09
CA ASN A 106 16.32 9.59 -4.95
C ASN A 106 16.84 11.02 -5.17
N SER A 107 16.58 11.90 -4.22
CA SER A 107 16.83 13.35 -4.34
C SER A 107 18.32 13.72 -4.44
N VAL A 108 19.21 12.86 -3.93
CA VAL A 108 20.66 13.12 -3.91
C VAL A 108 21.36 12.42 -5.08
N THR A 109 21.06 11.14 -5.28
CA THR A 109 21.78 10.29 -6.24
C THR A 109 21.17 10.28 -7.63
N ASN A 110 19.96 10.83 -7.80
CA ASN A 110 19.14 10.72 -9.02
C ASN A 110 18.87 9.28 -9.47
N LYS A 111 19.08 8.28 -8.60
CA LYS A 111 18.75 6.89 -8.90
C LYS A 111 17.24 6.66 -8.81
N ASP A 112 16.73 5.97 -9.82
CA ASP A 112 15.32 5.60 -9.91
C ASP A 112 15.02 4.35 -9.08
N PHE A 113 13.91 4.40 -8.35
CA PHE A 113 13.30 3.27 -7.65
C PHE A 113 11.91 3.06 -8.24
N LEU A 114 11.82 2.13 -9.19
CA LEU A 114 10.59 1.79 -9.90
C LEU A 114 9.91 0.59 -9.25
N TRP A 115 8.64 0.77 -8.89
CA TRP A 115 7.77 -0.31 -8.51
C TRP A 115 6.64 -0.46 -9.51
N LYS A 116 6.75 -1.48 -10.37
CA LYS A 116 5.75 -1.78 -11.39
C LYS A 116 5.32 -3.23 -11.30
N GLY A 117 4.02 -3.44 -11.14
CA GLY A 117 3.47 -4.78 -11.03
C GLY A 117 2.00 -4.78 -10.59
N ARG A 118 1.54 -5.95 -10.18
CA ARG A 118 0.19 -6.19 -9.68
C ARG A 118 0.25 -6.51 -8.19
N THR A 119 -0.59 -5.85 -7.42
CA THR A 119 -0.74 -6.09 -5.98
C THR A 119 -2.12 -6.61 -5.65
N CYS A 120 -2.21 -7.42 -4.61
CA CYS A 120 -3.47 -7.86 -4.02
C CYS A 120 -3.52 -7.33 -2.59
N LYS A 121 -4.57 -6.56 -2.27
CA LYS A 121 -4.81 -5.99 -0.95
C LYS A 121 -6.00 -6.72 -0.35
N ILE A 122 -5.83 -7.26 0.85
CA ILE A 122 -6.85 -8.05 1.54
C ILE A 122 -7.47 -7.17 2.62
N TYR A 123 -8.79 -7.22 2.73
CA TYR A 123 -9.56 -6.43 3.67
C TYR A 123 -10.40 -7.37 4.53
N SER A 124 -10.50 -7.03 5.81
CA SER A 124 -11.45 -7.62 6.74
C SER A 124 -12.31 -6.51 7.33
N LYS A 125 -13.59 -6.79 7.47
CA LYS A 125 -14.53 -5.87 8.10
C LYS A 125 -14.28 -5.89 9.61
N THR A 126 -13.89 -4.74 10.15
CA THR A 126 -13.72 -4.58 11.59
C THR A 126 -15.06 -4.27 12.24
N VAL A 127 -15.30 -4.82 13.41
CA VAL A 127 -16.38 -4.34 14.28
C VAL A 127 -15.85 -3.05 14.89
N LYS A 128 -16.55 -1.92 14.69
CA LYS A 128 -16.26 -0.73 15.50
C LYS A 128 -16.52 -1.13 16.96
N GLY A 129 -15.46 -1.18 17.76
CA GLY A 129 -15.59 -1.17 19.22
C GLY A 129 -16.30 0.08 19.70
#